data_AF-A0AAE3WDK3-F1
#
_entry.id   AF-A0AAE3WDK3-F1
#
_cell.length_a   1.000
_cell.length_b   1.000
_cell.length_c   1.000
_cell.angle_alpha   90.00
_cell.angle_beta   90.00
_cell.angle_gamma   90.00
#
_symmetry.space_group_name_H-M   'P 1'
#
loop_
_entity.id
_entity.type
_entity.pdbx_description
1 polymer ?
#
loop_
_entity_poly.entity_id
_entity_poly.type
_entity_poly.pdbx_seq_one_letter_code
_entity_poly.pdbx_strand_id
1 'polypeptide(L)'
;MSAIGQCLVAFVFGSVVGLLVQRSRFCNTAALRDAILFKTYRNTKALLVAMMILTLGFTLFLTFGEGNPMHFDVGLNTFAGLFIFGVGMVLAGACTVSTWVKTGEGNVGALWALLFTFVGMFLFSLVWSVNYWPPAPASMTGEPNLEAFQLGYSNAATLQEKFGIPAIVFGVIQTGVLVLIYRAIRRKEEAQAERHRKSQAAHKDMQAQPAE
;
A
#
# COMPACT_ATOMS: atom_id res chain seq x y z
N MET A 1 6.63 16.54 -25.16
CA MET A 1 5.21 16.17 -25.32
C MET A 1 4.35 17.39 -25.03
N SER A 2 3.28 17.65 -25.80
CA SER A 2 2.32 18.73 -25.49
C SER A 2 1.59 18.45 -24.17
N ALA A 3 1.34 19.47 -23.36
CA ALA A 3 0.65 19.35 -22.07
C ALA A 3 -0.72 18.66 -22.20
N ILE A 4 -1.43 18.94 -23.29
CA ILE A 4 -2.73 18.31 -23.61
C ILE A 4 -2.55 16.80 -23.83
N GLY A 5 -1.46 16.40 -24.49
CA GLY A 5 -1.14 14.98 -24.70
C GLY A 5 -0.88 14.24 -23.39
N GLN A 6 -0.16 14.87 -22.45
CA GLN A 6 0.08 14.28 -21.13
C GLN A 6 -1.22 14.12 -20.32
N CYS A 7 -2.09 15.12 -20.35
CA CYS A 7 -3.39 15.06 -19.68
C CYS A 7 -4.28 13.94 -20.26
N LEU A 8 -4.31 13.78 -21.59
CA LEU A 8 -5.08 12.72 -22.24
C LEU A 8 -4.54 11.33 -21.90
N VAL A 9 -3.22 11.14 -21.91
CA VAL A 9 -2.60 9.86 -21.51
C VAL A 9 -2.92 9.56 -20.05
N ALA A 10 -2.80 10.54 -19.15
CA ALA A 10 -3.14 10.37 -17.74
C ALA A 10 -4.62 10.03 -17.52
N PHE A 11 -5.52 10.65 -18.28
CA PHE A 11 -6.96 10.39 -18.20
C PHE A 11 -7.33 8.98 -18.67
N VAL A 12 -6.78 8.56 -19.82
CA VAL A 12 -7.00 7.20 -20.34
C VAL A 12 -6.42 6.16 -19.38
N PHE A 13 -5.19 6.36 -18.92
CA PHE A 13 -4.54 5.48 -17.96
C PHE A 13 -5.33 5.38 -16.65
N GLY A 14 -5.73 6.52 -16.07
CA GLY A 14 -6.52 6.56 -14.84
C GLY A 14 -7.88 5.87 -14.99
N SER A 15 -8.54 6.04 -16.13
CA SER A 15 -9.83 5.38 -16.43
C SER A 15 -9.68 3.86 -16.52
N VAL A 16 -8.65 3.37 -17.22
CA VAL A 16 -8.37 1.93 -17.34
C VAL A 16 -8.03 1.33 -15.97
N VAL A 17 -7.16 1.97 -15.19
CA VAL A 17 -6.82 1.53 -13.83
C VAL A 17 -8.06 1.53 -12.93
N GLY A 18 -8.89 2.56 -13.00
CA GLY A 18 -10.15 2.64 -12.25
C GLY A 18 -11.09 1.47 -12.55
N LEU A 19 -11.30 1.14 -13.83
CA LEU A 19 -12.12 -0.01 -14.25
C LEU A 19 -11.55 -1.35 -13.76
N LEU A 20 -10.23 -1.53 -13.79
CA LEU A 20 -9.58 -2.74 -13.30
C LEU A 20 -9.75 -2.89 -11.77
N VAL A 21 -9.61 -1.81 -11.02
CA VAL A 21 -9.81 -1.81 -9.56
C VAL A 21 -11.27 -2.08 -9.20
N GLN A 22 -12.22 -1.51 -9.96
CA GLN A 22 -13.65 -1.76 -9.79
C GLN A 22 -14.00 -3.24 -9.97
N ARG A 23 -13.52 -3.87 -11.05
CA ARG A 23 -13.77 -5.30 -11.30
C ARG A 23 -13.07 -6.23 -10.32
N SER A 24 -11.88 -5.87 -9.86
CA SER A 24 -11.10 -6.70 -8.93
C SER A 24 -11.55 -6.57 -7.47
N ARG A 25 -12.35 -5.54 -7.12
CA ARG A 25 -12.71 -5.17 -5.74
C ARG A 25 -11.48 -5.12 -4.84
N PHE A 26 -10.40 -4.54 -5.36
CA PHE A 26 -9.11 -4.54 -4.70
C PHE A 26 -9.08 -3.57 -3.52
N CYS A 27 -8.87 -4.10 -2.31
CA CYS A 27 -8.71 -3.30 -1.09
C CYS A 27 -7.51 -3.82 -0.30
N ASN A 28 -6.51 -2.97 -0.10
CA ASN A 28 -5.26 -3.34 0.57
C ASN A 28 -5.52 -3.77 2.03
N THR A 29 -6.40 -3.03 2.71
CA THR A 29 -6.82 -3.33 4.09
C THR A 29 -7.56 -4.66 4.18
N ALA A 30 -8.45 -4.95 3.22
CA ALA A 30 -9.13 -6.24 3.17
C ALA A 30 -8.15 -7.39 2.88
N ALA A 31 -7.18 -7.19 1.99
CA ALA A 31 -6.17 -8.20 1.68
C ALA A 31 -5.34 -8.61 2.91
N LEU A 32 -5.04 -7.68 3.81
CA LEU A 32 -4.34 -7.97 5.06
C LEU A 32 -5.26 -8.62 6.10
N ARG A 33 -6.46 -8.07 6.30
CA ARG A 33 -7.46 -8.63 7.23
C ARG A 33 -7.83 -10.06 6.86
N ASP A 34 -8.07 -10.31 5.57
CA ASP A 34 -8.51 -11.61 5.07
C ASP A 34 -7.39 -12.67 5.16
N ALA A 35 -6.13 -12.26 5.02
CA ALA A 35 -4.97 -13.14 5.26
C ALA A 35 -4.81 -13.54 6.73
N ILE A 36 -5.01 -12.59 7.65
CA ILE A 36 -4.82 -12.79 9.10
C ILE A 36 -6.00 -13.56 9.70
N LEU A 37 -7.23 -13.13 9.40
CA LEU A 37 -8.43 -13.60 10.08
C LEU A 37 -9.06 -14.83 9.40
N PHE A 38 -9.21 -14.78 8.08
CA PHE A 38 -9.91 -15.82 7.32
C PHE A 38 -8.97 -16.84 6.65
N LYS A 39 -7.65 -16.61 6.70
CA LYS A 39 -6.63 -17.40 5.99
C LYS A 39 -6.99 -17.60 4.51
N THR A 40 -7.62 -16.59 3.90
CA THR A 40 -7.90 -16.57 2.46
C THR A 40 -6.92 -15.60 1.80
N TYR A 41 -6.17 -16.11 0.82
CA TYR A 41 -5.03 -15.39 0.28
C TYR A 41 -5.28 -14.85 -1.13
N ARG A 42 -6.52 -14.85 -1.63
CA ARG A 42 -6.85 -14.39 -2.99
C ARG A 42 -6.44 -12.92 -3.20
N ASN A 43 -6.89 -12.03 -2.32
CA ASN A 43 -6.60 -10.60 -2.40
C ASN A 43 -5.14 -10.29 -2.04
N THR A 44 -4.56 -11.05 -1.09
CA THR A 44 -3.16 -10.92 -0.67
C THR A 44 -2.19 -11.30 -1.79
N LYS A 45 -2.48 -12.37 -2.55
CA LYS A 45 -1.69 -12.76 -3.73
C LYS A 45 -1.73 -11.68 -4.81
N ALA A 46 -2.90 -11.11 -5.08
CA ALA A 46 -3.03 -10.02 -6.04
C ALA A 46 -2.21 -8.79 -5.61
N LEU A 47 -2.20 -8.46 -4.31
CA LEU A 47 -1.39 -7.39 -3.76
C LEU A 47 0.11 -7.64 -3.92
N LEU A 48 0.58 -8.84 -3.56
CA LEU A 48 1.99 -9.23 -3.70
C LEU A 48 2.43 -9.13 -5.16
N VAL A 49 1.63 -9.62 -6.11
CA VAL A 49 1.94 -9.55 -7.53
C VAL A 49 1.96 -8.10 -8.02
N ALA A 50 1.00 -7.27 -7.62
CA ALA A 50 1.01 -5.84 -7.96
C ALA A 50 2.27 -5.15 -7.43
N MET A 51 2.64 -5.40 -6.16
CA MET A 51 3.86 -4.85 -5.58
C MET A 51 5.12 -5.31 -6.34
N MET A 52 5.20 -6.57 -6.76
CA MET A 52 6.32 -7.06 -7.58
C MET A 52 6.41 -6.33 -8.93
N ILE A 53 5.28 -6.19 -9.65
CA ILE A 53 5.24 -5.50 -10.94
C ILE A 53 5.61 -4.01 -10.77
N LEU A 54 5.08 -3.33 -9.76
CA LEU A 54 5.39 -1.93 -9.49
C LEU A 54 6.86 -1.73 -9.13
N THR A 55 7.42 -2.63 -8.31
CA THR A 55 8.85 -2.57 -7.93
C THR A 55 9.73 -2.73 -9.17
N LEU A 56 9.48 -3.74 -10.00
CA LEU A 56 10.25 -3.98 -11.23
C LEU A 56 10.08 -2.83 -12.23
N GLY A 57 8.86 -2.33 -12.41
CA GLY A 57 8.59 -1.18 -13.26
C GLY A 57 9.36 0.06 -12.80
N PHE A 58 9.30 0.39 -11.51
CA PHE A 58 9.99 1.55 -10.96
C PHE A 58 11.52 1.41 -11.06
N THR A 59 12.07 0.24 -10.75
CA THR A 59 13.50 -0.04 -10.92
C THR A 59 13.94 0.12 -12.38
N LEU A 60 13.13 -0.34 -13.34
CA LEU A 60 13.40 -0.21 -14.76
C LEU A 60 13.39 1.26 -15.20
N PHE A 61 12.38 2.03 -14.78
CA PHE A 61 12.28 3.46 -15.06
C PHE A 61 13.46 4.26 -14.50
N LEU A 62 13.94 3.91 -13.30
CA LEU A 62 15.14 4.53 -12.73
C LEU A 62 16.39 4.20 -13.54
N THR A 63 16.54 2.96 -14.03
CA THR A 63 17.71 2.58 -14.85
C THR A 63 17.74 3.21 -16.23
N PHE A 64 16.58 3.53 -16.82
CA PHE A 64 16.48 4.20 -18.12
C PHE A 64 16.55 5.74 -18.03
N GLY A 65 16.68 6.32 -16.83
CA GLY A 65 16.99 7.73 -16.64
C GLY A 65 15.82 8.72 -16.69
N GLU A 66 14.58 8.27 -16.86
CA GLU A 66 13.38 9.13 -16.85
C GLU A 66 12.66 9.19 -15.49
N GLY A 67 13.08 8.39 -14.51
CA GLY A 67 12.52 8.42 -13.16
C GLY A 67 13.16 9.52 -12.31
N ASN A 68 12.40 10.54 -11.91
CA ASN A 68 12.82 11.46 -10.86
C ASN A 68 12.52 10.83 -9.49
N PRO A 69 13.53 10.38 -8.71
CA PRO A 69 13.29 9.86 -7.37
C PRO A 69 12.80 11.00 -6.47
N MET A 70 11.56 10.89 -5.99
CA MET A 70 11.06 11.81 -4.98
C MET A 70 11.77 11.53 -3.66
N HIS A 71 12.38 12.58 -3.10
CA HIS A 71 13.05 12.53 -1.82
C HIS A 71 11.99 12.70 -0.73
N PHE A 72 11.92 11.72 0.18
CA PHE A 72 11.01 11.76 1.31
C PHE A 72 11.83 11.69 2.59
N ASP A 73 11.79 12.75 3.38
CA ASP A 73 12.31 12.70 4.75
C ASP A 73 11.42 11.77 5.59
N VAL A 74 11.99 10.67 6.08
CA VAL A 74 11.30 9.76 6.98
C VAL A 74 11.67 10.09 8.42
N GLY A 75 10.65 10.43 9.21
CA GLY A 75 10.78 10.70 10.63
C GLY A 75 9.79 9.93 11.49
N LEU A 76 9.84 10.07 12.82
CA LEU A 76 8.84 9.47 13.71
C LEU A 76 7.44 10.04 13.42
N ASN A 77 7.36 11.26 12.89
CA ASN A 77 6.14 11.87 12.38
C ASN A 77 5.48 11.01 11.29
N THR A 78 6.28 10.40 10.41
CA THR A 78 5.79 9.47 9.38
C THR A 78 5.21 8.21 10.01
N PHE A 79 5.84 7.66 11.05
CA PHE A 79 5.34 6.50 11.79
C PHE A 79 4.04 6.80 12.53
N ALA A 80 3.96 7.94 13.23
CA ALA A 80 2.75 8.40 13.90
C ALA A 80 1.61 8.63 12.89
N GLY A 81 1.92 9.25 11.75
CA GLY A 81 0.98 9.44 10.65
C GLY A 81 0.47 8.12 10.06
N LEU A 82 1.38 7.15 9.84
CA LEU A 82 1.00 5.82 9.32
C LEU A 82 0.04 5.10 10.27
N PHE A 83 0.27 5.21 11.58
CA PHE A 83 -0.58 4.59 12.60
C PHE A 83 -1.97 5.21 12.63
N ILE A 84 -2.06 6.55 12.69
CA ILE A 84 -3.33 7.28 12.68
C ILE A 84 -4.10 7.02 11.36
N PHE A 85 -3.40 7.04 10.23
CA PHE A 85 -3.97 6.73 8.93
C PHE A 85 -4.50 5.28 8.86
N GLY A 86 -3.76 4.33 9.42
CA GLY A 86 -4.19 2.94 9.55
C GLY A 86 -5.48 2.78 10.35
N VAL A 87 -5.56 3.43 11.52
CA VAL A 87 -6.77 3.45 12.35
C VAL A 87 -7.95 4.07 11.57
N GLY A 88 -7.70 5.19 10.87
CA GLY A 88 -8.70 5.84 10.01
C GLY A 88 -9.23 4.93 8.91
N MET A 89 -8.36 4.16 8.24
CA MET A 89 -8.76 3.20 7.21
C MET A 89 -9.66 2.08 7.76
N VAL A 90 -9.42 1.63 9.01
CA VAL A 90 -10.27 0.61 9.65
C VAL A 90 -11.63 1.19 10.01
N LEU A 91 -11.68 2.41 10.57
CA LEU A 91 -12.93 3.10 10.91
C LEU A 91 -13.78 3.42 9.68
N ALA A 92 -13.15 3.83 8.57
CA ALA A 92 -13.83 4.11 7.31
C ALA A 92 -14.27 2.85 6.54
N GLY A 93 -13.73 1.67 6.89
CA GLY A 93 -14.05 0.40 6.21
C GLY A 93 -13.58 0.30 4.75
N ALA A 94 -12.64 1.16 4.33
CA ALA A 94 -12.07 1.19 2.99
C ALA A 94 -10.66 1.80 2.99
N CYS A 95 -9.79 1.32 2.09
CA CYS A 95 -8.56 2.03 1.76
C CYS A 95 -8.86 3.15 0.76
N THR A 96 -7.99 4.16 0.70
CA THR A 96 -8.18 5.36 -0.15
C THR A 96 -8.55 5.00 -1.60
N VAL A 97 -7.85 4.04 -2.21
CA VAL A 97 -8.12 3.58 -3.58
C VAL A 97 -9.53 2.97 -3.71
N SER A 98 -9.94 2.14 -2.76
CA SER A 98 -11.28 1.54 -2.77
C SER A 98 -12.36 2.57 -2.49
N THR A 99 -12.08 3.63 -1.73
CA THR A 99 -13.04 4.71 -1.46
C THR A 99 -13.40 5.42 -2.76
N TRP A 100 -12.42 5.79 -3.58
CA TRP A 100 -12.68 6.42 -4.89
C TRP A 100 -13.58 5.57 -5.79
N VAL A 101 -13.29 4.27 -5.88
CA VAL A 101 -14.08 3.34 -6.70
C VAL A 101 -15.49 3.15 -6.15
N LYS A 102 -15.65 2.96 -4.83
CA LYS A 102 -16.97 2.81 -4.20
C LYS A 102 -17.81 4.08 -4.31
N THR A 103 -17.18 5.26 -4.26
CA THR A 103 -17.84 6.53 -4.53
C THR A 103 -18.33 6.59 -5.98
N GLY A 104 -17.52 6.11 -6.94
CA GLY A 104 -17.94 5.96 -8.35
C GLY A 104 -19.06 4.94 -8.58
N GLU A 105 -19.19 3.93 -7.71
CA GLU A 105 -20.31 2.98 -7.70
C GLU A 105 -21.60 3.54 -7.06
N GLY A 106 -21.56 4.76 -6.50
CA GLY A 106 -22.70 5.40 -5.85
C GLY A 106 -22.87 5.07 -4.36
N ASN A 107 -21.84 4.52 -3.70
CA ASN A 107 -21.91 4.26 -2.25
C ASN A 107 -21.79 5.57 -1.46
N VAL A 108 -22.92 6.01 -0.87
CA VAL A 108 -23.00 7.23 -0.06
C VAL A 108 -22.05 7.18 1.15
N GLY A 109 -21.84 6.02 1.77
CA GLY A 109 -20.90 5.88 2.88
C GLY A 109 -19.44 6.13 2.45
N ALA A 110 -19.06 5.67 1.25
CA ALA A 110 -17.73 5.93 0.70
C ALA A 110 -17.56 7.40 0.27
N LEU A 111 -18.63 8.02 -0.23
CA LEU A 111 -18.63 9.46 -0.53
C LEU A 111 -18.34 10.30 0.72
N TRP A 112 -19.00 10.00 1.84
CA TRP A 112 -18.72 10.68 3.11
C TRP A 112 -17.28 10.46 3.57
N ALA A 113 -16.79 9.22 3.53
CA ALA A 113 -15.40 8.93 3.89
C ALA A 113 -14.40 9.71 3.02
N LEU A 114 -14.67 9.84 1.72
CA LEU A 114 -13.85 10.61 0.79
C LEU A 114 -13.86 12.10 1.13
N LEU A 115 -15.04 12.69 1.38
CA LEU A 115 -15.16 14.10 1.79
C LEU A 115 -14.40 14.38 3.09
N PHE A 116 -14.59 13.57 4.13
CA PHE A 116 -13.87 13.74 5.39
C PHE A 116 -12.36 13.52 5.26
N THR A 117 -11.91 12.70 4.31
CA THR A 117 -10.47 12.56 4.01
C THR A 117 -9.90 13.89 3.48
N PHE A 118 -10.59 14.55 2.54
CA PHE A 118 -10.17 15.85 2.03
C PHE A 118 -10.24 16.95 3.09
N VAL A 119 -11.32 17.00 3.86
CA VAL A 119 -11.48 17.96 4.98
C VAL A 119 -10.40 17.75 6.03
N GLY A 120 -10.13 16.50 6.41
CA GLY A 120 -9.08 16.15 7.37
C GLY A 120 -7.69 16.53 6.86
N MET A 121 -7.38 16.27 5.58
CA MET A 121 -6.10 16.65 4.98
C MET A 121 -5.93 18.16 4.92
N PHE A 122 -6.99 18.89 4.59
CA PHE A 122 -7.00 20.36 4.57
C PHE A 122 -6.85 20.95 5.97
N LEU A 123 -7.63 20.48 6.96
CA LEU A 123 -7.52 20.92 8.34
C LEU A 123 -6.16 20.60 8.95
N PHE A 124 -5.63 19.40 8.70
CA PHE A 124 -4.28 19.04 9.14
C PHE A 124 -3.24 19.96 8.51
N SER A 125 -3.34 20.25 7.21
CA SER A 125 -2.46 21.21 6.53
C SER A 125 -2.54 22.61 7.12
N LEU A 126 -3.74 23.08 7.51
CA LEU A 126 -3.92 24.38 8.16
C LEU A 126 -3.35 24.39 9.57
N VAL A 127 -3.62 23.35 10.38
CA VAL A 127 -3.10 23.20 11.74
C VAL A 127 -1.58 23.16 11.73
N TRP A 128 -0.98 22.44 10.78
CA TRP A 128 0.47 22.38 10.63
C TRP A 128 1.07 23.71 10.13
N SER A 129 0.32 24.45 9.30
CA SER A 129 0.70 25.80 8.85
C SER A 129 0.67 26.84 9.99
N VAL A 130 -0.35 26.80 10.86
CA VAL A 130 -0.48 27.77 11.96
C VAL A 130 0.38 27.43 13.19
N ASN A 131 0.75 26.16 13.38
CA ASN A 131 1.48 25.67 14.57
C ASN A 131 2.97 25.42 14.27
N TYR A 132 3.53 26.17 13.32
CA TYR A 132 4.88 26.03 12.80
C TYR A 132 5.95 26.27 13.87
N TRP A 133 6.45 25.17 14.42
CA TRP A 133 7.61 25.09 15.31
C TRP A 133 8.58 24.04 14.75
N PRO A 134 9.83 24.34 14.33
CA PRO A 134 10.47 25.62 13.96
C PRO A 134 10.49 25.83 12.42
N PRO A 135 11.10 26.91 11.93
CA PRO A 135 11.10 27.20 10.52
C PRO A 135 11.61 26.16 9.53
N ALA A 136 10.81 25.83 8.51
CA ALA A 136 11.21 25.08 7.31
C ALA A 136 12.54 25.55 6.66
N PRO A 137 12.94 26.84 6.74
CA PRO A 137 14.30 27.26 6.38
C PRO A 137 15.42 26.73 7.31
N ALA A 138 15.13 26.54 8.60
CA ALA A 138 16.08 26.10 9.63
C ALA A 138 16.26 24.58 9.73
N SER A 139 15.34 23.78 9.14
CA SER A 139 15.50 22.33 8.99
C SER A 139 16.20 21.90 7.70
N MET A 140 16.44 22.84 6.78
CA MET A 140 17.13 22.61 5.49
C MET A 140 18.63 22.93 5.53
N THR A 141 19.14 23.47 6.63
CA THR A 141 20.57 23.69 6.85
C THR A 141 21.13 22.46 7.57
N GLY A 142 22.04 21.73 6.91
CA GLY A 142 22.61 20.45 7.35
C GLY A 142 23.46 20.47 8.63
N GLU A 143 23.04 21.22 9.65
CA GLU A 143 23.62 21.25 10.99
C GLU A 143 22.64 20.63 12.00
N PRO A 144 23.12 19.83 12.96
CA PRO A 144 22.28 19.25 14.00
C PRO A 144 21.86 20.32 15.00
N ASN A 145 20.66 20.88 14.83
CA ASN A 145 20.10 21.87 15.72
C ASN A 145 19.20 21.22 16.78
N LEU A 146 19.43 21.53 18.06
CA LEU A 146 18.73 20.94 19.20
C LEU A 146 17.24 21.33 19.25
N GLU A 147 16.85 22.43 18.61
CA GLU A 147 15.44 22.85 18.46
C GLU A 147 14.75 22.20 17.25
N ALA A 148 15.55 21.61 16.35
CA ALA A 148 15.11 20.72 15.27
C ALA A 148 15.12 19.25 15.69
N PHE A 149 15.01 18.97 17.00
CA PHE A 149 14.54 17.68 17.52
C PHE A 149 13.04 17.47 17.18
N GLN A 150 12.66 17.68 15.91
CA GLN A 150 11.76 16.71 15.31
C GLN A 150 12.46 15.37 15.49
N LEU A 151 11.90 14.52 16.35
CA LEU A 151 12.23 13.10 16.45
C LEU A 151 11.99 12.47 15.07
N GLY A 152 12.88 12.74 14.13
CA GLY A 152 12.64 12.54 12.73
C GLY A 152 13.94 12.82 12.04
N TYR A 153 14.58 11.76 11.58
CA TYR A 153 15.83 11.83 10.85
C TYR A 153 15.66 12.81 9.68
N SER A 154 16.18 14.03 9.83
CA SER A 154 16.59 14.84 8.69
C SER A 154 17.68 14.04 8.00
N ASN A 155 17.49 13.76 6.71
CA ASN A 155 18.25 12.79 5.90
C ASN A 155 17.78 11.34 6.04
N ALA A 156 16.51 11.11 5.74
CA ALA A 156 16.20 9.92 4.94
C ALA A 156 16.52 10.20 3.47
N ALA A 157 17.80 10.49 3.19
CA ALA A 157 18.36 10.07 1.94
C ALA A 157 17.90 8.62 1.77
N THR A 158 17.16 8.33 0.69
CA THR A 158 16.66 6.98 0.42
C THR A 158 17.73 5.98 0.84
N LEU A 159 17.38 4.87 1.50
CA LEU A 159 18.41 3.91 1.97
C LEU A 159 19.46 3.59 0.87
N GLN A 160 19.05 3.69 -0.40
CA GLN A 160 19.89 3.77 -1.61
C GLN A 160 21.06 4.77 -1.56
N GLU A 161 20.83 6.04 -1.25
CA GLU A 161 21.84 7.10 -1.18
C GLU A 161 22.83 6.88 -0.02
N LYS A 162 22.33 6.48 1.15
CA LYS A 162 23.15 6.28 2.36
C LYS A 162 24.02 5.02 2.30
N PHE A 163 23.59 3.99 1.57
CA PHE A 163 24.34 2.74 1.39
C PHE A 163 25.03 2.63 0.01
N GLY A 164 24.85 3.59 -0.90
CA GLY A 164 25.45 3.56 -2.25
C GLY A 164 25.02 2.36 -3.10
N ILE A 165 23.85 1.78 -2.82
CA ILE A 165 23.39 0.54 -3.45
C ILE A 165 22.68 0.90 -4.77
N PRO A 166 23.04 0.27 -5.91
CA PRO A 166 22.32 0.48 -7.17
C PRO A 166 20.83 0.16 -6.99
N ALA A 167 19.94 1.00 -7.53
CA ALA A 167 18.48 0.81 -7.46
C ALA A 167 18.04 -0.61 -7.90
N ILE A 168 18.83 -1.24 -8.78
CA ILE A 168 18.66 -2.61 -9.26
C ILE A 168 18.79 -3.62 -8.13
N VAL A 169 19.80 -3.49 -7.27
CA VAL A 169 20.06 -4.43 -6.17
C VAL A 169 18.92 -4.37 -5.16
N PHE A 170 18.43 -3.16 -4.84
CA PHE A 170 17.28 -3.01 -3.95
C PHE A 170 16.00 -3.61 -4.58
N GLY A 171 15.74 -3.36 -5.86
CA GLY A 171 14.61 -3.94 -6.59
C GLY A 171 14.66 -5.48 -6.66
N VAL A 172 15.84 -6.06 -6.88
CA VAL A 172 16.06 -7.52 -6.92
C VAL A 172 15.87 -8.14 -5.53
N ILE A 173 16.43 -7.53 -4.48
CA ILE A 173 16.26 -8.01 -3.10
C ILE A 173 14.78 -7.95 -2.69
N GLN A 174 14.12 -6.81 -2.92
CA GLN A 174 12.71 -6.65 -2.62
C GLN A 174 11.86 -7.67 -3.39
N THR A 175 12.09 -7.83 -4.70
CA THR A 175 11.38 -8.83 -5.51
C THR A 175 11.63 -10.25 -4.98
N GLY A 176 12.86 -10.58 -4.60
CA GLY A 176 13.22 -11.87 -3.99
C GLY A 176 12.45 -12.13 -2.68
N VAL A 177 12.37 -11.14 -1.80
CA VAL A 177 11.58 -11.22 -0.56
C VAL A 177 10.09 -11.41 -0.86
N LEU A 178 9.53 -10.65 -1.80
CA LEU A 178 8.13 -10.82 -2.19
C LEU A 178 7.85 -12.20 -2.79
N VAL A 179 8.75 -12.74 -3.62
CA VAL A 179 8.64 -14.09 -4.17
C VAL A 179 8.71 -15.14 -3.07
N LEU A 180 9.59 -15.00 -2.08
CA LEU A 180 9.66 -15.90 -0.93
C LEU A 180 8.35 -15.89 -0.12
N ILE A 181 7.80 -14.71 0.15
CA ILE A 181 6.51 -14.56 0.83
C ILE A 181 5.39 -15.20 0.01
N TYR A 182 5.36 -14.96 -1.30
CA TYR A 182 4.39 -15.56 -2.22
C TYR A 182 4.48 -17.11 -2.22
N ARG A 183 5.69 -17.67 -2.27
CA ARG A 183 5.90 -19.12 -2.19
C ARG A 183 5.49 -19.69 -0.84
N ALA A 184 5.76 -18.97 0.26
CA ALA A 184 5.35 -19.38 1.60
C ALA A 184 3.82 -19.41 1.74
N ILE A 185 3.12 -18.42 1.18
CA ILE A 185 1.65 -18.39 1.15
C ILE A 185 1.08 -19.55 0.33
N ARG A 186 1.64 -19.82 -0.86
CA ARG A 186 1.22 -20.97 -1.67
C ARG A 186 1.35 -22.31 -0.94
N ARG A 187 2.47 -22.52 -0.23
CA ARG A 187 2.68 -23.73 0.58
C ARG A 187 1.63 -23.88 1.69
N LYS A 188 1.22 -22.76 2.32
CA LYS A 188 0.16 -22.77 3.35
C LYS A 188 -1.21 -23.09 2.76
N GLU A 189 -1.54 -22.57 1.58
CA GLU A 189 -2.79 -22.92 0.88
C GLU A 189 -2.84 -24.41 0.52
N GLU A 190 -1.75 -24.95 -0.03
CA GLU A 190 -1.66 -26.37 -0.42
C GLU A 190 -1.86 -27.28 0.81
N ALA A 191 -1.24 -26.95 1.95
CA ALA A 191 -1.44 -27.68 3.21
C ALA A 191 -2.87 -27.56 3.79
N GLN A 192 -3.52 -26.39 3.66
CA GLN A 192 -4.92 -26.23 4.06
C GLN A 192 -5.87 -27.02 3.17
N ALA A 193 -5.66 -27.00 1.84
CA ALA A 193 -6.47 -27.76 0.89
C ALA A 193 -6.43 -29.27 1.18
N GLU A 194 -5.25 -29.80 1.56
CA GLU A 194 -5.11 -31.19 1.95
C GLU A 194 -5.89 -31.51 3.24
N ARG A 195 -5.85 -30.64 4.25
CA ARG A 195 -6.65 -30.78 5.49
C ARG A 195 -8.16 -30.77 5.20
N HIS A 196 -8.62 -29.87 4.34
CA HIS A 196 -10.02 -29.80 3.94
C HIS A 196 -10.46 -31.08 3.20
N ARG A 197 -9.64 -31.59 2.27
CA ARG A 197 -9.90 -32.84 1.56
C ARG A 197 -10.00 -34.04 2.52
N LYS A 198 -9.10 -34.14 3.50
CA LYS A 198 -9.15 -35.19 4.54
C LYS A 198 -10.41 -35.09 5.39
N SER A 199 -10.80 -33.88 5.82
CA SER A 199 -12.05 -33.69 6.59
C SER A 199 -13.30 -34.01 5.79
N GLN A 200 -13.32 -33.71 4.48
CA GLN A 200 -14.45 -34.04 3.60
C GLN A 200 -14.55 -35.55 3.34
N ALA A 201 -13.41 -36.23 3.16
CA ALA A 201 -13.36 -37.68 3.05
C ALA A 201 -13.92 -38.34 4.32
N ALA A 202 -13.44 -37.93 5.51
CA ALA A 202 -13.94 -38.43 6.79
C ALA A 202 -15.44 -38.17 7.00
N HIS A 203 -15.95 -36.99 6.60
CA HIS A 203 -17.39 -36.71 6.67
C HIS A 203 -18.21 -37.60 5.73
N LYS A 204 -17.69 -37.87 4.53
CA LYS A 204 -18.36 -38.72 3.55
C LYS A 204 -18.38 -40.19 4.01
N ASP A 205 -17.30 -40.67 4.61
CA ASP A 205 -17.21 -42.01 5.19
C ASP A 205 -18.19 -42.19 6.36
N MET A 206 -18.34 -41.16 7.21
CA MET A 206 -19.32 -41.17 8.31
C MET A 206 -20.79 -41.12 7.83
N GLN A 207 -21.06 -40.46 6.70
CA GLN A 207 -22.41 -40.44 6.08
C GLN A 207 -22.74 -41.73 5.30
N ALA A 208 -21.72 -42.49 4.89
CA ALA A 208 -21.89 -43.74 4.16
C ALA A 208 -22.08 -44.96 5.08
N GLN A 209 -21.87 -44.83 6.39
CA GLN A 209 -22.22 -45.87 7.36
C GLN A 209 -23.74 -45.90 7.56
N PRO A 210 -24.42 -47.04 7.29
CA PRO A 210 -25.85 -47.17 7.55
C PRO A 210 -26.10 -47.03 9.05
N ALA A 211 -27.12 -46.25 9.41
CA ALA A 211 -27.60 -46.17 10.78
C ALA A 211 -28.15 -47.56 11.16
N GLU A 212 -27.37 -48.31 11.93
CA GLU A 212 -27.85 -49.51 12.66
C GLU A 212 -28.84 -49.12 13.77
#